data_AF-A0A8T0DKW3-F1
#
_entry.id   AF-A0A8T0DKW3-F1
#
_cell.length_a   1.000
_cell.length_b   1.000
_cell.length_c   1.000
_cell.angle_alpha   90.00
_cell.angle_beta   90.00
_cell.angle_gamma   90.00
#
_symmetry.space_group_name_H-M   'P 1'
#
loop_
_entity.id
_entity.type
_entity.pdbx_description
1 polymer ?
#
loop_
_entity_poly.entity_id
_entity_poly.type
_entity_poly.pdbx_seq_one_letter_code
_entity_poly.pdbx_strand_id
1 'polypeptide(L)'
;MLPRFREVSVQKIDGRVGIRLKSTNEGLFVDVVLPYSAASQAGIKVGDQLIRVNDQPMEGWTQDAASQFLRDLPDGEQMIICVRDLLPVNSCEVPTNTLNGRPLHRSPK
;
A
#
# COMPACT_ATOMS: atom_id res chain seq x y z
N MET A 1 7.70 22.02 -0.57
CA MET A 1 6.55 21.19 -1.01
C MET A 1 5.86 20.72 0.25
N LEU A 2 4.55 20.98 0.42
CA LEU A 2 3.85 20.55 1.63
C LEU A 2 3.60 19.04 1.58
N PRO A 3 3.78 18.30 2.69
CA PRO A 3 3.39 16.90 2.76
C PRO A 3 1.89 16.79 2.44
N ARG A 4 1.54 15.91 1.51
CA ARG A 4 0.15 15.69 1.12
C ARG A 4 -0.43 14.57 1.97
N PHE A 5 -1.45 14.91 2.77
CA PHE A 5 -2.28 13.92 3.43
C PHE A 5 -3.27 13.35 2.42
N ARG A 6 -3.42 12.03 2.43
CA ARG A 6 -4.39 11.31 1.61
C ARG A 6 -5.21 10.39 2.48
N GLU A 7 -6.49 10.34 2.18
CA GLU A 7 -7.37 9.32 2.71
C GLU A 7 -7.57 8.27 1.61
N VAL A 8 -7.34 7.00 1.96
CA VAL A 8 -7.51 5.87 1.04
C VAL A 8 -8.45 4.86 1.68
N SER A 9 -9.39 4.37 0.90
CA SER A 9 -10.27 3.28 1.30
C SER A 9 -9.61 1.96 0.92
N VAL A 10 -9.52 1.03 1.87
CA VAL A 10 -9.00 -0.32 1.66
C VAL A 10 -10.07 -1.33 2.06
N GLN A 11 -10.27 -2.36 1.24
CA GLN A 11 -11.04 -3.53 1.62
C GLN A 11 -10.12 -4.73 1.53
N LYS A 12 -10.03 -5.52 2.61
CA LYS A 12 -9.11 -6.67 2.67
C LYS A 12 -9.39 -7.68 1.57
N ILE A 13 -8.32 -8.31 1.09
CA ILE A 13 -8.38 -9.47 0.18
C ILE A 13 -7.84 -10.67 0.96
N ASP A 14 -8.63 -11.74 1.08
CA ASP A 14 -8.30 -12.95 1.85
C ASP A 14 -7.82 -12.64 3.29
N GLY A 15 -8.51 -11.70 3.95
CA GLY A 15 -8.21 -11.27 5.31
C GLY A 15 -6.96 -10.40 5.47
N ARG A 16 -6.36 -9.94 4.36
CA ARG A 16 -5.08 -9.20 4.37
C ARG A 16 -5.18 -7.86 3.66
N VAL A 17 -4.47 -6.88 4.23
CA VAL A 17 -4.24 -5.57 3.61
C VAL A 17 -3.10 -5.65 2.57
N GLY A 18 -2.06 -6.43 2.86
CA GLY A 18 -0.91 -6.62 1.99
C GLY A 18 0.17 -5.55 2.12
N ILE A 19 0.41 -5.06 3.33
CA ILE A 19 1.54 -4.17 3.65
C ILE A 19 2.43 -4.75 4.74
N ARG A 20 3.72 -4.39 4.70
CA ARG A 20 4.62 -4.48 5.84
C ARG A 20 4.86 -3.08 6.38
N LEU A 21 4.76 -2.94 7.69
CA LEU A 21 5.02 -1.68 8.37
C LEU A 21 6.42 -1.68 8.97
N LYS A 22 6.98 -0.50 9.18
CA LYS A 22 8.23 -0.26 9.89
C LYS A 22 8.01 0.87 10.89
N SER A 23 8.25 0.58 12.16
CA SER A 23 8.19 1.59 13.21
C SER A 23 9.56 2.29 13.33
N THR A 24 9.53 3.60 13.51
CA THR A 24 10.71 4.47 13.69
C THR A 24 10.39 5.50 14.77
N ASN A 25 11.39 6.28 15.18
CA ASN A 25 11.21 7.37 16.15
C ASN A 25 10.22 8.44 15.66
N GLU A 26 10.01 8.57 14.35
CA GLU A 26 9.14 9.58 13.74
C GLU A 26 7.73 9.05 13.43
N GLY A 27 7.49 7.76 13.69
CA GLY A 27 6.19 7.11 13.50
C GLY A 27 6.27 5.82 12.68
N LEU A 28 5.14 5.47 12.07
CA LEU A 28 4.91 4.19 11.42
C LEU A 28 4.84 4.35 9.90
N PHE A 29 5.63 3.57 9.17
CA PHE A 29 5.83 3.74 7.73
C PHE A 29 5.55 2.45 6.97
N VAL A 30 5.10 2.58 5.72
CA VAL A 30 4.95 1.46 4.81
C VAL A 30 6.32 1.09 4.23
N ASP A 31 6.81 -0.08 4.60
CA ASP A 31 8.10 -0.63 4.16
C ASP A 31 7.95 -1.43 2.85
N VAL A 32 6.87 -2.21 2.75
CA VAL A 32 6.56 -3.03 1.57
C VAL A 32 5.07 -2.97 1.27
N VAL A 33 4.73 -2.87 -0.01
CA VAL A 33 3.37 -3.10 -0.52
C VAL A 33 3.42 -4.35 -1.39
N LEU A 34 2.60 -5.35 -1.07
CA LEU A 34 2.50 -6.56 -1.87
C LEU A 34 1.78 -6.24 -3.20
N PRO A 35 2.29 -6.73 -4.34
CA PRO A 35 1.64 -6.52 -5.63
C PRO A 35 0.25 -7.17 -5.64
N TYR A 36 -0.70 -6.53 -6.33
CA TYR A 36 -2.10 -6.96 -6.47
C TYR A 36 -2.90 -7.04 -5.16
N SER A 37 -2.32 -6.60 -4.04
CA SER A 37 -2.99 -6.56 -2.74
C SER A 37 -4.02 -5.44 -2.63
N ALA A 38 -4.84 -5.50 -1.58
CA ALA A 38 -5.79 -4.45 -1.22
C ALA A 38 -5.12 -3.07 -1.13
N ALA A 39 -3.97 -2.99 -0.46
CA ALA A 39 -3.21 -1.75 -0.34
C ALA A 39 -2.67 -1.24 -1.67
N SER A 40 -2.16 -2.14 -2.52
CA SER A 40 -1.69 -1.76 -3.86
C SER A 40 -2.83 -1.21 -4.72
N GLN A 41 -4.03 -1.79 -4.65
CA GLN A 41 -5.20 -1.34 -5.40
C GLN A 41 -5.75 -0.01 -4.86
N ALA A 42 -5.66 0.21 -3.54
CA ALA A 42 -6.04 1.46 -2.89
C ALA A 42 -5.04 2.61 -3.10
N GLY A 43 -3.89 2.34 -3.71
CA GLY A 43 -2.87 3.35 -4.01
C GLY A 43 -1.94 3.70 -2.86
N ILE A 44 -1.84 2.83 -1.84
CA ILE A 44 -0.80 2.94 -0.79
C ILE A 44 0.56 2.63 -1.41
N LYS A 45 1.58 3.39 -1.02
CA LYS A 45 2.93 3.27 -1.56
C LYS A 45 3.96 3.06 -0.47
N VAL A 46 5.09 2.45 -0.86
CA VAL A 46 6.27 2.38 0.00
C VAL A 46 6.74 3.80 0.33
N GLY A 47 7.05 4.05 1.60
CA GLY A 47 7.41 5.36 2.12
C GLY A 47 6.25 6.20 2.62
N ASP A 48 4.99 5.80 2.39
CA ASP A 48 3.84 6.44 3.02
C ASP A 48 3.93 6.30 4.55
N GLN A 49 3.70 7.39 5.27
CA GLN A 49 3.52 7.34 6.72
C GLN A 49 2.07 7.00 7.03
N LEU A 50 1.86 5.98 7.87
CA LEU A 50 0.53 5.60 8.36
C LEU A 50 0.17 6.50 9.55
N ILE A 51 -0.83 7.36 9.36
CA ILE A 51 -1.24 8.36 10.37
C ILE A 51 -2.42 7.84 11.20
N ARG A 52 -3.42 7.26 10.53
CA ARG A 52 -4.67 6.83 11.15
C ARG A 52 -5.29 5.69 10.35
N VAL A 53 -5.95 4.76 11.04
CA VAL A 53 -6.78 3.70 10.43
C VAL A 53 -8.14 3.74 11.11
N ASN A 54 -9.20 3.96 10.34
CA ASN A 54 -10.53 4.34 10.82
C ASN A 54 -10.39 5.47 11.84
N ASP A 55 -10.92 5.33 13.05
CA ASP A 55 -10.83 6.34 14.10
C ASP A 55 -9.62 6.18 15.02
N GLN A 56 -8.70 5.25 14.71
CA GLN A 56 -7.54 4.96 15.55
C GLN A 56 -6.28 5.69 15.05
N PRO A 57 -5.72 6.64 15.81
CA PRO A 57 -4.42 7.24 15.49
C PRO A 57 -3.29 6.23 15.70
N MET A 58 -2.29 6.26 14.81
CA MET A 58 -1.18 5.30 14.77
C MET A 58 0.11 5.84 15.41
N GLU A 59 0.07 7.02 16.03
CA GLU A 59 1.22 7.63 16.69
C GLU A 59 1.68 6.80 17.90
N GLY A 60 2.98 6.51 17.98
CA GLY A 60 3.56 5.66 19.05
C GLY A 60 3.33 4.16 18.89
N TRP A 61 2.66 3.70 17.83
CA TRP A 61 2.42 2.28 17.61
C TRP A 61 3.69 1.55 17.16
N THR A 62 3.86 0.34 17.69
CA THR A 62 4.88 -0.60 17.20
C THR A 62 4.40 -1.26 15.91
N GLN A 63 5.36 -1.79 15.14
CA GLN A 63 5.06 -2.54 13.92
C GLN A 63 4.11 -3.72 14.20
N ASP A 64 4.38 -4.50 15.24
CA ASP A 64 3.60 -5.69 15.58
C ASP A 64 2.17 -5.33 16.02
N ALA A 65 2.03 -4.32 16.88
CA ALA A 65 0.71 -3.87 17.35
C ALA A 65 -0.16 -3.37 16.19
N ALA A 66 0.40 -2.57 15.29
CA ALA A 66 -0.33 -2.07 14.13
C ALA A 66 -0.67 -3.20 13.15
N SER A 67 0.27 -4.13 12.91
CA SER A 67 0.03 -5.29 12.04
C SER A 67 -1.03 -6.24 12.60
N GLN A 68 -1.08 -6.37 13.93
CA GLN A 68 -2.13 -7.13 14.62
C GLN A 68 -3.48 -6.42 14.52
N PHE A 69 -3.53 -5.11 14.81
CA PHE A 69 -4.75 -4.31 14.69
C PHE A 69 -5.36 -4.37 13.28
N LEU A 70 -4.56 -4.21 12.24
CA LEU A 70 -5.02 -4.34 10.85
C LEU A 70 -5.59 -5.74 10.55
N ARG A 71 -5.07 -6.79 11.19
CA ARG A 71 -5.59 -8.16 11.04
C ARG A 71 -6.90 -8.35 11.80
N ASP A 72 -7.04 -7.76 12.97
CA ASP A 72 -8.22 -7.92 13.84
C ASP A 72 -9.46 -7.16 13.35
N LEU A 73 -9.29 -6.15 12.49
CA LEU A 73 -10.43 -5.49 11.83
C LEU A 73 -11.26 -6.51 11.01
N PRO A 74 -12.59 -6.37 10.93
CA PRO A 74 -13.43 -7.32 10.21
C PRO A 74 -13.09 -7.39 8.72
N ASP A 75 -13.23 -8.59 8.14
CA ASP A 75 -13.11 -8.80 6.70
C ASP A 75 -14.38 -8.35 5.98
N GLY A 76 -14.23 -7.91 4.73
CA GLY A 76 -15.35 -7.44 3.92
C GLY A 76 -15.81 -6.00 4.23
N GLU A 77 -15.36 -5.40 5.34
CA GLU A 77 -15.61 -3.99 5.64
C GLU A 77 -14.56 -3.06 5.01
N GLN A 78 -15.02 -1.86 4.65
CA GLN A 78 -14.17 -0.80 4.09
C GLN A 78 -13.46 -0.08 5.24
N MET A 79 -12.13 -0.18 5.29
CA MET A 79 -11.31 0.60 6.22
C MET A 79 -10.83 1.88 5.56
N ILE A 80 -10.82 2.96 6.33
CA ILE A 80 -10.33 4.26 5.90
C ILE A 80 -8.94 4.48 6.48
N ILE A 81 -7.94 4.64 5.62
CA ILE A 81 -6.56 4.85 6.03
C ILE A 81 -6.12 6.26 5.67
N CYS A 82 -5.66 7.03 6.65
CA CYS A 82 -5.00 8.30 6.41
C CYS A 82 -3.49 8.08 6.31
N VAL A 83 -2.91 8.42 5.17
CA VAL A 83 -1.47 8.39 4.95
C VAL A 83 -0.91 9.77 4.67
N ARG A 84 0.39 9.96 4.95
CA ARG A 84 1.15 11.14 4.54
C ARG A 84 2.20 10.73 3.52
N ASP A 85 2.14 11.36 2.36
CA ASP A 85 3.12 11.17 1.28
C ASP A 85 4.38 12.00 1.60
N LEU A 86 5.50 11.32 1.85
CA LEU A 86 6.77 11.97 2.21
C LEU A 86 7.71 12.18 1.02
N LEU A 87 7.40 11.66 -0.17
CA LEU A 87 8.25 11.80 -1.36
C LEU A 87 7.43 12.11 -2.63
N PRO A 88 7.95 12.94 -3.56
CA PRO A 88 7.43 12.96 -4.91
C PRO A 88 7.77 11.62 -5.59
N VAL A 89 6.76 10.82 -5.87
CA VAL A 89 6.90 9.52 -6.53
C VAL A 89 7.25 9.72 -8.00
N ASN A 90 8.55 9.88 -8.29
CA ASN A 90 9.09 9.46 -9.58
C ASN A 90 9.47 7.97 -9.48
N SER A 91 9.23 7.24 -10.56
CA SER A 91 9.36 5.79 -10.75
C SER A 91 8.24 4.92 -10.17
N CYS A 92 7.06 5.03 -10.80
CA CYS A 92 6.35 3.83 -11.23
C CYS A 92 7.18 3.13 -12.32
N GLU A 93 8.30 2.51 -11.98
CA GLU A 93 8.94 1.53 -12.88
C GLU A 93 8.52 0.16 -12.39
N VAL A 94 7.34 -0.24 -12.83
CA VAL A 94 6.97 -1.66 -12.83
C VAL A 94 7.98 -2.33 -13.76
N PRO A 95 8.82 -3.28 -13.31
CA PRO A 95 9.51 -4.14 -14.26
C PRO A 95 8.42 -4.96 -14.95
N THR A 96 7.97 -4.46 -16.10
CA THR A 96 7.12 -5.23 -17.01
C THR A 96 8.04 -6.29 -17.58
N ASN A 97 8.07 -7.45 -16.94
CA ASN A 97 8.67 -8.63 -17.54
C ASN A 97 7.82 -8.98 -18.77
N THR A 98 8.11 -8.32 -19.89
CA THR A 98 7.56 -8.64 -21.21
C THR A 98 8.22 -9.92 -21.68
N LEU A 99 7.78 -11.04 -21.09
CA LEU A 99 7.79 -12.33 -21.76
C LEU A 99 6.86 -12.17 -22.97
N ASN A 100 7.41 -11.87 -24.14
CA ASN A 100 6.96 -12.30 -25.47
C ASN A 100 7.61 -11.48 -26.59
N GLY A 101 8.88 -11.75 -26.86
CA GLY A 101 9.43 -11.49 -28.20
C GLY A 101 8.94 -12.57 -29.16
N ARG A 102 7.78 -12.37 -29.81
CA ARG A 102 7.43 -12.93 -31.14
C ARG A 102 6.00 -12.53 -31.57
N PRO A 103 5.87 -11.70 -32.61
CA PRO A 103 4.79 -11.80 -33.57
C PRO A 103 5.33 -12.47 -34.84
N LEU A 104 5.00 -13.75 -35.07
CA LEU A 104 5.07 -14.31 -36.43
C LEU A 104 3.96 -13.65 -37.24
N HIS A 105 4.31 -12.58 -37.96
CA HIS A 105 3.42 -11.90 -38.88
C HIS A 105 2.93 -12.93 -39.91
N ARG A 106 1.60 -13.11 -39.97
CA ARG A 106 0.93 -13.92 -40.99
C ARG A 106 1.27 -13.36 -42.38
N SER A 107 1.65 -14.23 -43.31
CA SER A 107 1.73 -13.90 -44.74
C SER A 107 0.38 -13.39 -45.25
N PRO A 108 0.38 -12.48 -46.24
CA PRO A 108 -0.53 -12.68 -47.35
C PRO A 108 0.08 -12.41 -48.74
N LYS A 109 -0.31 -13.32 -49.66
CA LYS A 109 -0.06 -13.43 -51.11
C LYS A 109 1.33 -13.85 -51.58
#